data_AF-A0A836WQY8-F1
#
_entry.id   AF-A0A836WQY8-F1
#
_cell.length_a   1.000
_cell.length_b   1.000
_cell.length_c   1.000
_cell.angle_alpha   90.00
_cell.angle_beta   90.00
_cell.angle_gamma   90.00
#
_symmetry.space_group_name_H-M   'P 1'
#
loop_
_entity.id
_entity.type
_entity.pdbx_description
1 polymer ?
#
loop_
_entity_poly.entity_id
_entity_poly.type
_entity_poly.pdbx_seq_one_letter_code
_entity_poly.pdbx_strand_id
1 'polypeptide(L)'
;FGLTEQAQIAQFNVDFFYTAVATAFPGFGGRFGAATEGILGAGGINPGNAAMLDYIKAHKESQNVAPDSWASGMVYATLQILEQAIEAVGKIDNPAIIKYIDTNSFDTVVGTITFKDQNNEKFWTVGQWQDGVFVGVNSEGRPGAQTIIPKATW
;
A
#
# COMPACT_ATOMS: atom_id res chain seq x y z
N PHE A 1 -14.80 -10.62 -7.18
CA PHE A 1 -13.61 -11.19 -6.50
C PHE A 1 -13.86 -12.69 -6.35
N GLY A 2 -13.74 -13.43 -7.46
CA GLY A 2 -14.39 -14.74 -7.60
C GLY A 2 -13.86 -15.83 -6.67
N LEU A 3 -12.55 -15.89 -6.43
CA LEU A 3 -11.95 -16.92 -5.56
C LEU A 3 -12.50 -16.84 -4.13
N THR A 4 -12.60 -15.63 -3.57
CA THR A 4 -13.16 -15.39 -2.23
C THR A 4 -14.64 -15.75 -2.16
N GLU A 5 -15.41 -15.41 -3.20
CA GLU A 5 -16.83 -15.79 -3.29
C GLU A 5 -17.03 -17.31 -3.30
N GLN A 6 -16.21 -18.02 -4.08
CA GLN A 6 -16.27 -19.49 -4.11
C GLN A 6 -15.84 -20.10 -2.77
N ALA A 7 -14.84 -19.52 -2.09
CA ALA A 7 -14.42 -19.97 -0.77
C ALA A 7 -15.54 -19.81 0.28
N GLN A 8 -16.29 -18.69 0.23
CA GLN A 8 -17.49 -18.48 1.06
C GLN A 8 -18.58 -19.52 0.79
N ILE A 9 -18.92 -19.75 -0.48
CA ILE A 9 -19.94 -20.74 -0.88
C ILE A 9 -19.53 -22.15 -0.43
N ALA A 10 -18.26 -22.50 -0.59
CA ALA A 10 -17.72 -23.81 -0.22
C ALA A 10 -17.48 -23.98 1.28
N GLN A 11 -17.70 -22.93 2.10
CA GLN A 11 -17.37 -22.93 3.53
C GLN A 11 -15.92 -23.35 3.78
N PHE A 12 -15.02 -22.87 2.92
CA PHE A 12 -13.60 -23.21 2.98
C PHE A 12 -12.92 -22.46 4.14
N ASN A 13 -13.01 -23.04 5.32
CA ASN A 13 -12.51 -22.47 6.56
C ASN A 13 -11.04 -22.89 6.79
N VAL A 14 -10.14 -21.93 6.60
CA VAL A 14 -8.71 -22.02 6.89
C VAL A 14 -8.28 -20.82 7.71
N ASP A 15 -7.26 -20.99 8.55
CA ASP A 15 -6.73 -19.93 9.39
C ASP A 15 -6.09 -18.79 8.58
N PHE A 16 -5.49 -19.14 7.42
CA PHE A 16 -4.82 -18.18 6.55
C PHE A 16 -5.30 -18.33 5.10
N PHE A 17 -5.91 -17.27 4.58
CA PHE A 17 -6.41 -17.21 3.21
C PHE A 17 -5.76 -16.02 2.50
N TYR A 18 -4.93 -16.31 1.50
CA TYR A 18 -4.15 -15.30 0.77
C TYR A 18 -4.66 -15.15 -0.67
N THR A 19 -5.20 -13.99 -1.04
CA THR A 19 -5.79 -13.74 -2.37
C THR A 19 -5.03 -12.70 -3.20
N ALA A 20 -3.75 -12.49 -2.90
CA ALA A 20 -2.82 -11.65 -3.65
C ALA A 20 -3.34 -10.21 -3.88
N VAL A 21 -3.17 -9.68 -5.10
CA VAL A 21 -3.27 -8.26 -5.46
C VAL A 21 -4.65 -7.65 -5.17
N ALA A 22 -5.72 -8.29 -5.64
CA ALA A 22 -7.07 -7.73 -5.60
C ALA A 22 -7.58 -7.51 -4.16
N THR A 23 -6.97 -8.17 -3.18
CA THR A 23 -7.31 -8.08 -1.75
C THR A 23 -7.14 -6.67 -1.19
N ALA A 24 -6.14 -5.91 -1.64
CA ALA A 24 -5.81 -4.59 -1.09
C ALA A 24 -6.73 -3.46 -1.59
N PHE A 25 -7.68 -3.77 -2.48
CA PHE A 25 -8.54 -2.78 -3.11
C PHE A 25 -9.77 -2.45 -2.23
N PRO A 26 -10.24 -1.20 -2.20
CA PRO A 26 -11.46 -0.83 -1.49
C PRO A 26 -12.69 -1.61 -1.98
N GLY A 27 -12.71 -2.01 -3.25
CA GLY A 27 -13.78 -2.86 -3.79
C GLY A 27 -13.85 -4.25 -3.14
N PHE A 28 -12.72 -4.79 -2.67
CA PHE A 28 -12.68 -6.07 -1.96
C PHE A 28 -13.37 -5.94 -0.60
N GLY A 29 -12.96 -4.94 0.19
CA GLY A 29 -13.61 -4.58 1.44
C GLY A 29 -15.09 -4.24 1.25
N GLY A 30 -15.43 -3.46 0.23
CA GLY A 30 -16.80 -3.09 -0.09
C GLY A 30 -17.70 -4.26 -0.47
N ARG A 31 -17.16 -5.32 -1.08
CA ARG A 31 -17.93 -6.51 -1.46
C ARG A 31 -18.17 -7.46 -0.29
N PHE A 32 -17.16 -7.68 0.56
CA PHE A 32 -17.22 -8.73 1.58
C PHE A 32 -17.46 -8.20 3.00
N GLY A 33 -17.30 -6.89 3.23
CA GLY A 33 -17.55 -6.26 4.52
C GLY A 33 -16.76 -6.94 5.64
N ALA A 34 -17.42 -7.27 6.75
CA ALA A 34 -16.80 -7.93 7.90
C ALA A 34 -16.15 -9.29 7.59
N ALA A 35 -16.55 -9.95 6.50
CA ALA A 35 -15.95 -11.24 6.10
C ALA A 35 -14.52 -11.10 5.56
N THR A 36 -14.00 -9.88 5.37
CA THR A 36 -12.60 -9.69 5.02
C THR A 36 -11.64 -9.90 6.18
N GLU A 37 -12.11 -9.87 7.42
CA GLU A 37 -11.26 -9.89 8.61
C GLU A 37 -10.29 -11.08 8.61
N GLY A 38 -8.99 -10.78 8.68
CA GLY A 38 -7.91 -11.77 8.64
C GLY A 38 -7.54 -12.27 7.23
N ILE A 39 -8.18 -11.81 6.16
CA ILE A 39 -7.77 -12.16 4.79
C ILE A 39 -6.46 -11.43 4.43
N LEU A 40 -5.52 -12.20 3.89
CA LEU A 40 -4.19 -11.74 3.50
C LEU A 40 -4.10 -11.43 2.00
N GLY A 41 -3.20 -10.51 1.65
CA GLY A 41 -2.88 -10.18 0.26
C GLY A 41 -1.54 -9.46 0.13
N ALA A 42 -1.25 -9.00 -1.08
CA ALA A 42 -0.03 -8.25 -1.35
C ALA A 42 -0.14 -6.80 -0.88
N GLY A 43 0.93 -6.24 -0.34
CA GLY A 43 1.00 -4.83 0.04
C GLY A 43 0.61 -4.56 1.48
N GLY A 44 -0.18 -3.52 1.71
CA GLY A 44 -0.53 -3.00 3.03
C GLY A 44 -0.05 -1.57 3.23
N ILE A 45 -0.63 -0.90 4.22
CA ILE A 45 -0.20 0.42 4.67
C ILE A 45 0.22 0.39 6.14
N ASN A 46 1.00 1.38 6.56
CA ASN A 46 1.21 1.66 7.97
C ASN A 46 0.07 2.58 8.45
N PRO A 47 -0.85 2.13 9.32
CA PRO A 47 -1.93 2.97 9.82
C PRO A 47 -1.44 4.10 10.73
N GLY A 48 -0.22 4.04 11.25
CA GLY A 48 0.40 5.11 12.04
C GLY A 48 1.10 6.20 11.21
N ASN A 49 1.13 6.07 9.88
CA ASN A 49 1.75 7.07 9.02
C ASN A 49 0.74 8.18 8.64
N ALA A 50 0.85 9.34 9.31
CA ALA A 50 -0.03 10.48 9.07
C ALA A 50 -0.07 10.93 7.59
N ALA A 51 1.08 10.95 6.90
CA ALA A 51 1.14 11.36 5.49
C ALA A 51 0.36 10.40 4.58
N MET A 52 0.36 9.10 4.89
CA MET A 52 -0.47 8.11 4.18
C MET A 52 -1.96 8.33 4.45
N LEU A 53 -2.33 8.61 5.71
CA LEU A 53 -3.73 8.88 6.07
C LEU A 53 -4.26 10.15 5.41
N ASP A 54 -3.45 11.21 5.37
CA ASP A 54 -3.78 12.47 4.70
C ASP A 54 -3.95 12.26 3.18
N TYR A 55 -3.06 11.47 2.56
CA TYR A 55 -3.20 11.06 1.17
C TYR A 55 -4.50 10.29 0.90
N ILE A 56 -4.81 9.28 1.73
CA ILE A 56 -6.05 8.50 1.60
C ILE A 56 -7.28 9.41 1.68
N LYS A 57 -7.27 10.37 2.61
CA LYS A 57 -8.35 11.36 2.76
C LYS A 57 -8.48 12.22 1.50
N ALA A 58 -7.40 12.85 1.04
CA ALA A 58 -7.41 13.72 -0.14
C ALA A 58 -7.81 12.96 -1.42
N HIS A 59 -7.33 11.72 -1.57
CA HIS A 59 -7.72 10.85 -2.68
C HIS A 59 -9.21 10.53 -2.64
N LYS A 60 -9.77 10.23 -1.47
CA LYS A 60 -11.22 9.97 -1.32
C LYS A 60 -12.06 11.21 -1.62
N GLU A 61 -11.61 12.39 -1.20
CA GLU A 61 -12.29 13.66 -1.50
C GLU A 61 -12.32 13.97 -3.01
N SER A 62 -11.25 13.62 -3.74
CA SER A 62 -11.17 13.90 -5.18
C SER A 62 -11.81 12.81 -6.06
N GLN A 63 -11.74 11.55 -5.67
CA GLN A 63 -12.19 10.41 -6.50
C GLN A 63 -13.49 9.76 -6.01
N ASN A 64 -14.06 10.21 -4.88
CA ASN A 64 -15.17 9.56 -4.17
C ASN A 64 -14.88 8.11 -3.73
N VAL A 65 -13.63 7.68 -3.81
CA VAL A 65 -13.16 6.35 -3.40
C VAL A 65 -11.74 6.47 -2.84
N ALA A 66 -11.45 5.69 -1.80
CA ALA A 66 -10.09 5.57 -1.28
C ALA A 66 -9.15 4.94 -2.33
N PRO A 67 -7.83 5.15 -2.24
CA PRO A 67 -6.87 4.43 -3.06
C PRO A 67 -6.77 2.96 -2.61
N ASP A 68 -6.18 2.10 -3.44
CA ASP A 68 -5.78 0.77 -2.97
C ASP A 68 -4.62 0.86 -1.97
N SER A 69 -4.57 -0.11 -1.06
CA SER A 69 -3.56 -0.14 0.02
C SER A 69 -2.25 -0.80 -0.42
N TRP A 70 -1.86 -0.66 -1.70
CA TRP A 70 -0.63 -1.23 -2.25
C TRP A 70 0.07 -0.33 -3.27
N ALA A 71 -0.49 -0.17 -4.47
CA ALA A 71 0.17 0.45 -5.61
C ALA A 71 -0.06 1.96 -5.70
N SER A 72 -1.30 2.43 -5.47
CA SER A 72 -1.65 3.84 -5.66
C SER A 72 -0.77 4.81 -4.86
N GLY A 73 -0.52 4.50 -3.57
CA GLY A 73 0.37 5.31 -2.73
C GLY A 73 1.83 5.30 -3.22
N MET A 74 2.31 4.19 -3.75
CA MET A 74 3.66 4.10 -4.34
C MET A 74 3.77 4.92 -5.62
N VAL A 75 2.76 4.89 -6.49
CA VAL A 75 2.71 5.72 -7.71
C VAL A 75 2.64 7.20 -7.35
N TYR A 76 1.84 7.57 -6.35
CA TYR A 76 1.81 8.95 -5.88
C TYR A 76 3.18 9.41 -5.35
N ALA A 77 3.87 8.54 -4.61
CA ALA A 77 5.20 8.83 -4.11
C ALA A 77 6.23 9.07 -5.24
N THR A 78 6.12 8.42 -6.40
CA THR A 78 7.03 8.71 -7.53
C THR A 78 6.81 10.10 -8.12
N LEU A 79 5.58 10.62 -8.06
CA LEU A 79 5.28 12.00 -8.44
C LEU A 79 5.88 13.00 -7.44
N GLN A 80 5.80 12.71 -6.14
CA GLN A 80 6.44 13.53 -5.10
C GLN A 80 7.96 13.57 -5.26
N ILE A 81 8.58 12.44 -5.61
CA ILE A 81 10.03 12.37 -5.89
C ILE A 81 10.39 13.26 -7.08
N LEU A 82 9.60 13.18 -8.16
CA LEU A 82 9.84 13.97 -9.37
C LEU A 82 9.68 15.47 -9.09
N GLU A 83 8.64 15.87 -8.35
CA GLU A 83 8.42 17.24 -7.90
C GLU A 83 9.62 17.78 -7.12
N GLN A 84 10.01 17.09 -6.04
CA GLN A 84 11.13 17.49 -5.19
C GLN A 84 12.44 17.59 -5.97
N ALA A 85 12.69 16.67 -6.91
CA ALA A 85 13.90 16.70 -7.74
C ALA A 85 13.91 17.88 -8.72
N ILE A 86 12.78 18.20 -9.35
CA ILE A 86 12.65 19.37 -10.24
C ILE A 86 12.86 20.66 -9.46
N GLU A 87 12.25 20.79 -8.29
CA GLU A 87 12.40 21.97 -7.42
C GLU A 87 13.84 22.16 -6.96
N ALA A 88 14.51 21.08 -6.55
CA ALA A 88 15.90 21.13 -6.11
C ALA A 88 16.88 21.48 -7.24
N VAL A 89 16.63 21.01 -8.46
CA VAL A 89 17.44 21.36 -9.64
C VAL A 89 17.13 22.80 -10.12
N GLY A 90 15.91 23.28 -9.90
CA GLY A 90 15.47 24.64 -10.25
C GLY A 90 15.19 24.87 -11.73
N LYS A 91 15.25 23.82 -12.56
CA LYS A 91 14.94 23.85 -14.00
C LYS A 91 14.66 22.45 -14.52
N ILE A 92 14.00 22.36 -15.68
CA ILE A 92 13.82 21.10 -16.40
C ILE A 92 15.13 20.74 -17.13
N ASP A 93 15.98 19.98 -16.44
CA ASP A 93 17.24 19.43 -16.93
C ASP A 93 17.29 17.94 -16.58
N ASN A 94 16.85 17.09 -17.51
CA ASN A 94 16.67 15.66 -17.25
C ASN A 94 17.93 14.96 -16.71
N PRO A 95 19.14 15.18 -17.28
CA PRO A 95 20.37 14.66 -16.69
C PRO A 95 20.59 15.08 -15.23
N ALA A 96 20.36 16.36 -14.90
CA ALA A 96 20.51 16.85 -13.54
C ALA A 96 19.44 16.28 -12.59
N ILE A 97 18.19 16.16 -13.04
CA ILE A 97 17.08 15.58 -12.28
C ILE A 97 17.34 14.10 -11.98
N ILE A 98 17.73 13.30 -12.98
CA ILE A 98 18.06 11.88 -12.79
C ILE A 98 19.20 11.73 -11.78
N LYS A 99 20.27 12.54 -11.91
CA LYS A 99 21.38 12.54 -10.95
C LYS A 99 20.90 12.91 -9.54
N TYR A 100 20.01 13.89 -9.41
CA TYR A 100 19.46 14.27 -8.11
C TYR A 100 18.66 13.14 -7.48
N ILE A 101 17.82 12.44 -8.26
CA ILE A 101 17.06 11.27 -7.79
C ILE A 101 17.98 10.15 -7.32
N ASP A 102 19.07 9.88 -8.05
CA ASP A 102 20.01 8.79 -7.75
C ASP A 102 20.80 9.01 -6.44
N THR A 103 21.05 10.26 -6.06
CA THR A 103 21.95 10.59 -4.93
C THR A 103 21.26 11.17 -3.70
N ASN A 104 19.92 11.28 -3.68
CA ASN A 104 19.19 11.89 -2.58
C ASN A 104 18.08 10.98 -2.01
N SER A 105 17.51 11.41 -0.89
CA SER A 105 16.36 10.78 -0.24
C SER A 105 15.15 11.68 -0.36
N PHE A 106 13.96 11.09 -0.36
CA PHE A 106 12.71 11.81 -0.60
C PHE A 106 11.68 11.45 0.45
N ASP A 107 11.13 12.46 1.12
CA ASP A 107 10.01 12.26 2.04
C ASP A 107 8.70 12.20 1.23
N THR A 108 7.94 11.12 1.42
CA THR A 108 6.74 10.84 0.63
C THR A 108 5.61 10.33 1.51
N VAL A 109 4.41 10.16 0.93
CA VAL A 109 3.25 9.59 1.63
C VAL A 109 3.50 8.17 2.11
N VAL A 110 4.39 7.42 1.46
CA VAL A 110 4.79 6.09 1.93
C VAL A 110 5.97 6.17 2.91
N GLY A 111 6.43 7.33 3.32
CA GLY A 111 7.66 7.51 4.11
C GLY A 111 8.89 7.75 3.22
N THR A 112 10.07 7.82 3.83
CA THR A 112 11.29 8.18 3.11
C THR A 112 11.71 7.10 2.11
N ILE A 113 11.90 7.50 0.86
CA ILE A 113 12.41 6.65 -0.23
C ILE A 113 13.86 7.01 -0.53
N THR A 114 14.67 5.99 -0.72
CA THR A 114 16.05 6.04 -1.20
C THR A 114 16.23 4.99 -2.29
N PHE A 115 17.02 5.30 -3.30
CA PHE A 115 17.35 4.34 -4.35
C PHE A 115 18.73 3.76 -4.12
N LYS A 116 18.85 2.44 -4.33
CA LYS A 116 20.12 1.73 -4.42
C LYS A 116 20.06 0.88 -5.67
N ASP A 117 21.05 1.02 -6.54
CA ASP A 117 21.09 0.35 -7.84
C ASP A 117 19.77 0.54 -8.64
N GLN A 118 19.23 1.77 -8.62
CA GLN A 118 17.94 2.15 -9.23
C GLN A 118 16.71 1.43 -8.65
N ASN A 119 16.83 0.82 -7.46
CA ASN A 119 15.74 0.11 -6.80
C ASN A 119 15.37 0.74 -5.45
N ASN A 120 14.08 0.77 -5.15
CA ASN A 120 13.59 1.00 -3.79
C ASN A 120 13.51 -0.35 -3.06
N GLU A 121 14.44 -0.59 -2.13
CA GLU A 121 14.50 -1.84 -1.36
C GLU A 121 13.45 -1.92 -0.24
N LYS A 122 12.69 -0.85 0.04
CA LYS A 122 11.73 -0.80 1.15
C LYS A 122 10.27 -0.84 0.69
N PHE A 123 9.55 -1.92 0.98
CA PHE A 123 8.16 -2.13 0.56
C PHE A 123 7.40 -3.11 1.47
N TRP A 124 6.08 -2.98 1.50
CA TRP A 124 5.20 -3.94 2.17
C TRP A 124 5.07 -5.20 1.31
N THR A 125 5.34 -6.37 1.89
CA THR A 125 5.28 -7.65 1.19
C THR A 125 3.90 -8.30 1.36
N VAL A 126 3.37 -8.27 2.59
CA VAL A 126 2.09 -8.88 2.95
C VAL A 126 1.28 -7.90 3.77
N GLY A 127 0.00 -7.79 3.39
CA GLY A 127 -1.01 -7.03 4.12
C GLY A 127 -2.17 -7.92 4.54
N GLN A 128 -2.94 -7.45 5.50
CA GLN A 128 -4.11 -8.13 6.05
C GLN A 128 -5.23 -7.13 6.32
N TRP A 129 -6.47 -7.52 6.05
CA TRP A 129 -7.64 -6.78 6.54
C TRP A 129 -7.76 -6.99 8.06
N GLN A 130 -7.70 -5.89 8.80
CA GLN A 130 -7.89 -5.83 10.24
C GLN A 130 -8.71 -4.59 10.58
N ASP A 131 -9.79 -4.75 11.34
CA ASP A 131 -10.67 -3.65 11.76
C ASP A 131 -11.11 -2.74 10.59
N GLY A 132 -11.35 -3.33 9.41
CA GLY A 132 -11.78 -2.61 8.20
C GLY A 132 -10.68 -1.82 7.49
N VAL A 133 -9.40 -2.01 7.84
CA VAL A 133 -8.24 -1.41 7.17
C VAL A 133 -7.30 -2.51 6.66
N PHE A 134 -6.74 -2.34 5.46
CA PHE A 134 -5.75 -3.27 4.92
C PHE A 134 -4.33 -2.88 5.37
N VAL A 135 -3.94 -3.37 6.55
CA VAL A 135 -2.67 -3.02 7.21
C VAL A 135 -1.53 -3.91 6.73
N GLY A 136 -0.30 -3.38 6.72
CA GLY A 136 0.90 -4.17 6.47
C GLY A 136 1.23 -5.09 7.65
N VAL A 137 1.45 -6.37 7.40
CA VAL A 137 1.82 -7.39 8.41
C VAL A 137 3.19 -8.00 8.16
N ASN A 138 3.78 -7.79 6.98
CA ASN A 138 5.18 -8.10 6.71
C ASN A 138 5.75 -7.11 5.67
N SER A 139 7.05 -6.85 5.73
CA SER A 139 7.73 -5.92 4.83
C SER A 139 9.21 -6.23 4.64
N GLU A 140 9.77 -5.68 3.57
CA GLU A 140 11.19 -5.43 3.47
C GLU A 140 11.47 -4.01 3.98
N GLY A 141 12.11 -3.90 5.15
CA GLY A 141 12.65 -2.64 5.67
C GLY A 141 11.65 -1.54 6.05
N ARG A 142 10.35 -1.85 6.19
CA ARG A 142 9.34 -0.88 6.67
C ARG A 142 8.94 -1.17 8.12
N PRO A 143 8.99 -0.16 9.02
CA PRO A 143 8.51 -0.35 10.39
C PRO A 143 6.98 -0.32 10.45
N GLY A 144 6.43 -0.83 11.56
CA GLY A 144 5.00 -0.73 11.87
C GLY A 144 4.13 -1.89 11.38
N ALA A 145 4.74 -3.04 11.09
CA ALA A 145 4.02 -4.26 10.75
C ALA A 145 3.08 -4.66 11.90
N GLN A 146 1.82 -4.91 11.57
CA GLN A 146 0.82 -5.42 12.52
C GLN A 146 0.99 -6.93 12.71
N THR A 147 0.48 -7.43 13.84
CA THR A 147 0.47 -8.88 14.10
C THR A 147 -0.57 -9.54 13.21
N ILE A 148 -0.21 -10.66 12.59
CA ILE A 148 -1.15 -11.45 11.78
C ILE A 148 -2.22 -12.07 12.70
N ILE A 149 -3.49 -11.98 12.30
CA ILE A 149 -4.61 -12.65 12.96
C ILE A 149 -5.17 -13.79 12.08
N PRO A 150 -5.73 -14.88 12.67
CA PRO A 150 -6.45 -15.88 11.88
C PRO A 150 -7.72 -15.30 11.25
N LYS A 151 -8.07 -15.76 10.04
CA LYS A 151 -9.35 -15.44 9.42
C LYS A 151 -10.50 -16.04 10.21
N ALA A 152 -11.57 -15.26 10.45
CA ALA A 152 -12.82 -15.79 10.99
C ALA A 152 -13.47 -16.79 10.02
N THR A 153 -14.29 -17.73 10.49
CA THR A 153 -15.07 -18.62 9.61
C THR A 153 -16.06 -17.82 8.76
N TRP A 154 -16.35 -18.29 7.54
CA TRP A 154 -17.25 -17.62 6.59
C TRP A 154 -18.70 -17.50 7.08
#